data_AF-A0A960B0Q3-F1
#
_entry.id   AF-A0A960B0Q3-F1
#
_cell.length_a   1.000
_cell.length_b   1.000
_cell.length_c   1.000
_cell.angle_alpha   90.00
_cell.angle_beta   90.00
_cell.angle_gamma   90.00
#
_symmetry.space_group_name_H-M   'P 1'
#
loop_
_entity.id
_entity.type
_entity.pdbx_description
1 polymer ?
#
loop_
_entity_poly.entity_id
_entity_poly.type
_entity_poly.pdbx_seq_one_letter_code
_entity_poly.pdbx_strand_id
1 'polypeptide(L)'
;MVSVLGPGDEHLDLIERIFEADVHVRGNRITFHGEPGDVALAERLLDELVAIIRTGQGVTPETVERVAAMLRAETTERPAEVLSLNILSNRGRTIRPKTLNQKRYVDSIDRHTITFGIGPAGTGKTYLAMAKAVQALQAKQVNRIILTRPAVEAGERL
;
A
#
# COMPACT_ATOMS: atom_id res chain seq x y z
N MET A 1 -16.77 -11.90 -3.99
CA MET A 1 -17.10 -11.56 -5.39
C MET A 1 -17.26 -10.06 -5.54
N VAL A 2 -18.31 -9.48 -4.93
CA VAL A 2 -18.59 -8.03 -4.99
C VAL A 2 -17.40 -7.17 -4.56
N SER A 3 -16.69 -7.56 -3.49
CA SER A 3 -15.50 -6.82 -3.02
C SER A 3 -14.32 -6.82 -4.00
N VAL A 4 -14.25 -7.81 -4.91
CA VAL A 4 -13.19 -7.91 -5.92
C VAL A 4 -13.55 -7.06 -7.14
N LEU A 5 -14.79 -7.19 -7.61
CA LEU A 5 -15.29 -6.50 -8.81
C LEU A 5 -15.59 -5.02 -8.58
N GLY A 6 -15.85 -4.63 -7.33
CA GLY A 6 -16.23 -3.28 -6.97
C GLY A 6 -17.73 -3.02 -7.16
N PRO A 7 -18.29 -1.97 -6.52
CA PRO A 7 -19.64 -1.49 -6.80
C PRO A 7 -19.82 -1.15 -8.28
N GLY A 8 -20.87 -1.70 -8.90
CA GLY A 8 -21.15 -1.45 -10.32
C GLY A 8 -20.02 -1.87 -11.26
N ASP A 9 -19.24 -2.89 -10.87
CA ASP A 9 -18.11 -3.44 -11.63
C ASP A 9 -16.95 -2.44 -11.88
N GLU A 10 -16.84 -1.38 -11.06
CA GLU A 10 -15.84 -0.34 -11.25
C GLU A 10 -14.38 -0.83 -11.24
N HIS A 11 -14.06 -1.90 -10.48
CA HIS A 11 -12.73 -2.48 -10.50
C HIS A 11 -12.52 -3.33 -11.76
N LEU A 12 -13.56 -4.01 -12.25
CA LEU A 12 -13.50 -4.80 -13.47
C LEU A 12 -13.17 -3.90 -14.66
N ASP A 13 -13.94 -2.82 -14.83
CA ASP A 13 -13.73 -1.84 -15.91
C ASP A 13 -12.32 -1.23 -15.84
N LEU A 14 -11.81 -1.01 -14.63
CA LEU A 14 -10.47 -0.49 -14.42
C LEU A 14 -9.38 -1.51 -14.81
N ILE A 15 -9.57 -2.78 -14.48
CA ILE A 15 -8.65 -3.87 -14.86
C ILE A 15 -8.61 -4.02 -16.38
N GLU A 16 -9.77 -4.02 -17.04
CA GLU A 16 -9.89 -4.07 -18.51
C GLU A 16 -9.10 -2.93 -19.17
N ARG A 17 -9.28 -1.70 -18.68
CA ARG A 17 -8.56 -0.53 -19.20
C ARG A 17 -7.05 -0.59 -18.95
N ILE A 18 -6.60 -1.12 -17.82
CA ILE A 18 -5.18 -1.16 -17.48
C ILE A 18 -4.44 -2.16 -18.37
N PHE A 19 -5.00 -3.35 -18.57
CA PHE A 19 -4.33 -4.46 -19.27
C PHE A 19 -4.84 -4.70 -20.69
N GLU A 20 -5.69 -3.83 -21.24
CA GLU A 20 -6.24 -3.97 -22.60
C GLU A 20 -6.78 -5.40 -22.88
N ALA A 21 -7.38 -6.03 -21.86
CA ALA A 21 -7.86 -7.40 -21.89
C ALA A 21 -9.34 -7.44 -21.53
N ASP A 22 -10.14 -8.22 -22.27
CA ASP A 22 -11.56 -8.41 -22.00
C ASP A 22 -11.74 -9.33 -20.79
N VAL A 23 -12.59 -8.94 -19.83
CA VAL A 23 -12.83 -9.72 -18.62
C VAL A 23 -14.29 -10.16 -18.53
N HIS A 24 -14.50 -11.47 -18.54
CA HIS A 24 -15.82 -12.07 -18.42
C HIS A 24 -16.00 -12.73 -17.06
N VAL A 25 -17.06 -12.36 -16.34
CA VAL A 25 -17.38 -12.92 -15.03
C VAL A 25 -18.65 -13.77 -15.10
N ARG A 26 -18.55 -15.04 -14.69
CA ARG A 26 -19.69 -15.95 -14.59
C ARG A 26 -19.65 -16.71 -13.27
N GLY A 27 -20.50 -16.33 -12.34
CA GLY A 27 -20.46 -16.87 -10.98
C GLY A 27 -19.09 -16.58 -10.35
N ASN A 28 -18.38 -17.62 -9.92
CA ASN A 28 -17.04 -17.51 -9.36
C ASN A 28 -15.90 -17.69 -10.37
N ARG A 29 -16.22 -17.77 -11.66
CA ARG A 29 -15.24 -17.88 -12.74
C ARG A 29 -15.02 -16.52 -13.39
N ILE A 30 -13.75 -16.13 -13.49
CA ILE A 30 -13.31 -14.94 -14.22
C ILE A 30 -12.45 -15.45 -15.37
N THR A 31 -12.75 -15.00 -16.59
CA THR A 31 -12.03 -15.37 -17.81
C THR A 31 -11.44 -14.11 -18.43
N PHE A 32 -10.16 -14.17 -18.79
CA PHE A 32 -9.45 -13.09 -19.49
C PHE A 32 -9.22 -13.46 -20.95
N HIS A 33 -9.38 -12.50 -21.84
CA HIS A 33 -9.01 -12.62 -23.25
C HIS A 33 -8.20 -11.41 -23.68
N GLY A 34 -7.03 -11.63 -24.29
CA GLY A 34 -6.10 -10.56 -24.67
C GLY A 34 -4.72 -11.09 -25.00
N GLU A 35 -3.73 -10.20 -24.97
CA GLU A 35 -2.32 -10.55 -25.14
C GLU A 35 -1.82 -11.39 -23.94
N PRO A 36 -1.00 -12.45 -24.16
CA PRO A 36 -0.61 -13.36 -23.08
C PRO A 36 0.04 -12.71 -21.85
N GLY A 37 0.87 -11.69 -22.03
CA GLY A 37 1.50 -10.93 -20.95
C GLY A 37 0.51 -10.09 -20.16
N ASP A 38 -0.43 -9.43 -20.85
CA ASP A 38 -1.50 -8.68 -20.21
C ASP A 38 -2.47 -9.57 -19.42
N VAL A 39 -2.85 -10.72 -19.99
CA VAL A 39 -3.64 -11.75 -19.29
C VAL A 39 -2.92 -12.21 -18.03
N ALA A 40 -1.62 -12.53 -18.13
CA ALA A 40 -0.83 -12.98 -16.99
C ALA A 40 -0.72 -11.90 -15.88
N LEU A 41 -0.60 -10.62 -16.25
CA LEU A 41 -0.58 -9.53 -15.28
C LEU A 41 -1.95 -9.31 -14.63
N ALA A 42 -3.04 -9.43 -15.39
CA ALA A 42 -4.40 -9.30 -14.88
C ALA A 42 -4.77 -10.43 -13.90
N GLU A 43 -4.37 -11.67 -14.20
CA GLU A 43 -4.50 -12.81 -13.30
C GLU A 43 -3.74 -12.57 -11.98
N ARG A 44 -2.47 -12.16 -12.07
CA ARG A 44 -1.66 -11.82 -10.89
C ARG A 44 -2.29 -10.70 -10.07
N LEU A 45 -2.83 -9.68 -10.72
CA LEU A 45 -3.51 -8.59 -10.03
C LEU A 45 -4.72 -9.09 -9.24
N LEU A 46 -5.57 -9.94 -9.82
CA LEU A 46 -6.71 -10.50 -9.09
C LEU A 46 -6.26 -11.31 -7.88
N ASP A 47 -5.21 -12.12 -8.00
CA ASP A 47 -4.66 -12.89 -6.88
C ASP A 47 -4.20 -11.98 -5.73
N GLU A 48 -3.52 -10.87 -6.05
CA GLU A 48 -3.09 -9.88 -5.07
C GLU A 48 -4.28 -9.17 -4.42
N LEU A 49 -5.31 -8.78 -5.19
CA LEU A 49 -6.52 -8.17 -4.65
C LEU A 49 -7.29 -9.12 -3.72
N VAL A 50 -7.41 -10.40 -4.09
CA VAL A 50 -8.02 -11.42 -3.24
C VAL A 50 -7.24 -11.60 -1.96
N ALA A 51 -5.90 -11.61 -2.02
CA ALA A 51 -5.06 -11.67 -0.83
C ALA A 51 -5.28 -10.47 0.10
N ILE A 52 -5.35 -9.24 -0.45
CA ILE A 52 -5.65 -8.02 0.32
C ILE A 52 -7.03 -8.13 0.99
N ILE A 53 -8.07 -8.52 0.26
CA ILE A 53 -9.44 -8.65 0.78
C ILE A 53 -9.51 -9.66 1.92
N ARG A 54 -8.79 -10.78 1.82
CA ARG A 54 -8.72 -11.81 2.86
C ARG A 54 -8.14 -11.31 4.18
N THR A 55 -7.36 -10.24 4.17
CA THR A 55 -6.86 -9.59 5.40
C THR A 55 -7.92 -8.72 6.09
N GLY A 56 -9.15 -8.67 5.56
CA GLY A 56 -10.23 -7.80 6.04
C GLY A 56 -10.11 -6.36 5.56
N GLN A 57 -9.17 -6.07 4.66
CA GLN A 57 -8.99 -4.76 4.08
C GLN A 57 -9.92 -4.55 2.89
N GLY A 58 -10.54 -3.38 2.82
CA GLY A 58 -11.26 -2.95 1.61
C GLY A 58 -10.30 -2.69 0.45
N VAL A 59 -10.77 -3.00 -0.75
CA VAL A 59 -10.14 -2.61 -2.02
C VAL A 59 -10.92 -1.43 -2.59
N THR A 60 -10.20 -0.46 -3.12
CA THR A 60 -10.72 0.72 -3.81
C THR A 60 -10.09 0.82 -5.19
N PRO A 61 -10.61 1.65 -6.11
CA PRO A 61 -9.97 1.89 -7.42
C PRO A 61 -8.49 2.28 -7.30
N GLU A 62 -8.11 3.12 -6.34
CA GLU A 62 -6.70 3.51 -6.13
C GLU A 62 -5.84 2.36 -5.60
N THR A 63 -6.46 1.35 -4.98
CA THR A 63 -5.78 0.11 -4.59
C THR A 63 -5.46 -0.74 -5.82
N VAL A 64 -6.44 -0.87 -6.73
CA VAL A 64 -6.27 -1.60 -8.01
C VAL A 64 -5.16 -0.98 -8.84
N GLU A 65 -5.19 0.33 -9.08
CA GLU A 65 -4.15 1.04 -9.84
C GLU A 65 -2.75 0.83 -9.23
N ARG A 66 -2.67 0.84 -7.90
CA ARG A 66 -1.39 0.70 -7.22
C ARG A 66 -0.83 -0.72 -7.30
N VAL A 67 -1.68 -1.72 -7.16
CA VAL A 67 -1.29 -3.12 -7.34
C VAL A 67 -0.81 -3.34 -8.77
N ALA A 68 -1.52 -2.79 -9.77
CA ALA A 68 -1.10 -2.85 -11.16
C ALA A 68 0.28 -2.20 -11.39
N ALA A 69 0.48 -1.00 -10.85
CA ALA A 69 1.77 -0.30 -10.97
C ALA A 69 2.93 -1.06 -10.32
N MET A 70 2.69 -1.71 -9.17
CA MET A 70 3.70 -2.55 -8.50
C MET A 70 4.04 -3.81 -9.31
N LEU A 71 3.03 -4.45 -9.92
CA LEU A 71 3.24 -5.64 -10.75
C LEU A 71 4.03 -5.32 -12.02
N ARG A 72 3.75 -4.17 -12.66
CA ARG A 72 4.52 -3.68 -13.82
C ARG A 72 5.95 -3.30 -13.50
N ALA A 73 6.22 -2.88 -12.26
CA ALA A 73 7.57 -2.59 -11.79
C ALA A 73 8.40 -3.85 -11.48
N GLU A 74 7.84 -5.05 -11.66
CA GLU A 74 8.48 -6.36 -11.48
C GLU A 74 9.22 -6.50 -10.14
N THR A 75 8.61 -6.02 -9.07
CA THR A 75 9.25 -6.05 -7.75
C THR A 75 9.20 -7.46 -7.16
N THR A 76 10.25 -7.86 -6.44
CA THR A 76 10.31 -9.15 -5.72
C THR A 76 9.28 -9.27 -4.60
N GLU A 77 8.82 -8.14 -4.04
CA GLU A 77 7.85 -8.12 -2.96
C GLU A 77 6.41 -8.07 -3.52
N ARG A 78 5.52 -8.84 -2.89
CA ARG A 78 4.12 -8.92 -3.31
C ARG A 78 3.35 -7.65 -2.91
N PRO A 79 2.54 -7.05 -3.81
CA PRO A 79 1.69 -5.90 -3.47
C PRO A 79 0.82 -6.11 -2.24
N ALA A 80 0.26 -7.32 -2.06
CA ALA A 80 -0.53 -7.65 -0.89
C ALA A 80 0.25 -7.49 0.41
N GLU A 81 1.51 -7.92 0.48
CA GLU A 81 2.36 -7.76 1.68
C GLU A 81 2.63 -6.29 2.02
N VAL A 82 2.76 -5.44 1.00
CA VAL A 82 2.96 -4.00 1.17
C VAL A 82 1.70 -3.35 1.72
N LEU A 83 0.55 -3.67 1.13
CA LEU A 83 -0.72 -3.00 1.41
C LEU A 83 -1.44 -3.60 2.62
N SER A 84 -1.13 -4.83 3.01
CA SER A 84 -1.65 -5.49 4.21
C SER A 84 -1.02 -5.01 5.51
N LEU A 85 0.14 -4.34 5.44
CA LEU A 85 0.87 -3.90 6.63
C LEU A 85 0.17 -2.71 7.31
N ASN A 86 -0.65 -3.00 8.31
CA ASN A 86 -1.32 -1.98 9.11
C ASN A 86 -0.41 -1.51 10.24
N ILE A 87 -0.16 -0.20 10.32
CA ILE A 87 0.62 0.40 11.40
C ILE A 87 -0.31 0.84 12.53
N LEU A 88 -1.30 1.65 12.20
CA LEU A 88 -2.27 2.17 13.17
C LEU A 88 -3.64 2.21 12.54
N SER A 89 -4.65 1.82 13.29
CA SER A 89 -6.05 1.97 12.91
C SER A 89 -6.79 2.73 13.99
N ASN A 90 -7.45 3.82 13.62
CA ASN A 90 -8.31 4.58 14.52
C ASN A 90 -9.56 5.07 13.77
N ARG A 91 -10.75 4.81 14.34
CA ARG A 91 -12.06 5.24 13.79
C ARG A 91 -12.18 5.00 12.27
N GLY A 92 -11.85 3.80 11.82
CA GLY A 92 -11.95 3.40 10.41
C GLY A 92 -10.85 3.92 9.49
N ARG A 93 -9.92 4.76 9.97
CA ARG A 93 -8.76 5.21 9.20
C ARG A 93 -7.53 4.38 9.59
N THR A 94 -6.94 3.72 8.59
CA THR A 94 -5.74 2.91 8.77
C THR A 94 -4.54 3.57 8.11
N ILE A 95 -3.48 3.77 8.89
CA ILE A 95 -2.16 4.20 8.42
C ILE A 95 -1.37 2.97 8.04
N ARG A 96 -0.90 2.95 6.79
CA ARG A 96 -0.12 1.85 6.21
C ARG A 96 0.82 2.38 5.14
N PRO A 97 1.91 1.65 4.82
CA PRO A 97 2.66 1.89 3.61
C PRO A 97 1.76 1.80 2.39
N LYS A 98 1.98 2.71 1.45
CA LYS A 98 1.33 2.70 0.15
C LYS A 98 2.29 2.20 -0.92
N THR A 99 3.59 2.43 -0.79
CA THR A 99 4.59 2.00 -1.77
C THR A 99 5.58 1.01 -1.17
N LEU A 100 6.29 0.30 -2.05
CA LEU A 100 7.37 -0.61 -1.66
C LEU A 100 8.44 0.09 -0.81
N ASN A 101 8.89 1.27 -1.23
CA ASN A 101 9.88 2.05 -0.49
C ASN A 101 9.36 2.51 0.89
N GLN A 102 8.06 2.78 1.01
CA GLN A 102 7.45 3.06 2.31
C GLN A 102 7.41 1.82 3.22
N LYS A 103 7.17 0.63 2.68
CA LYS A 103 7.24 -0.62 3.46
C LYS A 103 8.67 -0.84 3.94
N ARG A 104 9.66 -0.79 3.04
CA ARG A 104 11.07 -0.90 3.40
C ARG A 104 11.50 0.10 4.46
N TYR A 105 11.01 1.34 4.37
CA TYR A 105 11.25 2.34 5.39
C TYR A 105 10.67 1.95 6.76
N VAL A 106 9.43 1.48 6.80
CA VAL A 106 8.77 1.02 8.03
C VAL A 106 9.44 -0.23 8.61
N ASP A 107 9.79 -1.21 7.78
CA ASP A 107 10.53 -2.40 8.19
C ASP A 107 11.92 -2.03 8.74
N SER A 108 12.55 -0.99 8.18
CA SER A 108 13.84 -0.50 8.68
C SER A 108 13.72 0.06 10.09
N ILE A 109 12.63 0.77 10.41
CA ILE A 109 12.35 1.28 11.76
C ILE A 109 12.26 0.12 12.76
N ASP A 110 11.68 -1.02 12.36
CA ASP A 110 11.52 -2.18 13.25
C ASP A 110 12.84 -2.95 13.48
N ARG A 111 13.74 -2.95 12.49
CA ARG A 111 14.97 -3.75 12.51
C ARG A 111 16.19 -3.01 13.03
N HIS A 112 16.16 -1.69 13.11
CA HIS A 112 17.33 -0.88 13.43
C HIS A 112 17.06 0.13 14.55
N THR A 113 18.04 0.33 15.42
CA THR A 113 17.98 1.34 16.49
C THR A 113 17.88 2.77 15.94
N ILE A 114 18.52 3.04 14.80
CA ILE A 114 18.53 4.35 14.13
C ILE A 114 18.20 4.13 12.65
N THR A 115 17.24 4.89 12.12
CA THR A 115 16.83 4.84 10.70
C THR A 115 16.82 6.25 10.12
N PHE A 116 17.55 6.45 9.01
CA PHE A 116 17.52 7.70 8.25
C PHE A 116 16.51 7.60 7.11
N GLY A 117 15.43 8.38 7.18
CA GLY A 117 14.46 8.49 6.09
C GLY A 117 14.91 9.54 5.07
N ILE A 118 15.48 9.09 3.94
CA ILE A 118 15.89 9.97 2.83
C ILE A 118 14.87 9.85 1.69
N GLY A 119 14.48 10.98 1.12
CA GLY A 119 13.63 11.00 -0.07
C GLY A 119 12.89 12.33 -0.26
N PRO A 120 12.20 12.52 -1.40
CA PRO A 120 11.53 13.77 -1.75
C PRO A 120 10.52 14.24 -0.70
N ALA A 121 10.21 15.55 -0.69
CA ALA A 121 9.14 16.08 0.14
C ALA A 121 7.79 15.40 -0.19
N GLY A 122 6.90 15.26 0.80
CA GLY A 122 5.57 14.69 0.60
C GLY A 122 5.48 13.15 0.51
N THR A 123 6.60 12.41 0.56
CA THR A 123 6.61 10.93 0.42
C THR A 123 6.22 10.15 1.68
N GLY A 124 5.73 10.83 2.73
CA GLY A 124 5.20 10.18 3.93
C GLY A 124 6.23 9.75 4.98
N LYS A 125 7.50 10.15 4.86
CA LYS A 125 8.59 9.80 5.81
C LYS A 125 8.21 10.10 7.27
N THR A 126 7.95 11.37 7.59
CA THR A 126 7.55 11.78 8.95
C THR A 126 6.24 11.13 9.37
N TYR A 127 5.28 11.02 8.45
CA TYR A 127 3.96 10.47 8.76
C TYR A 127 4.00 8.99 9.17
N LEU A 128 4.76 8.16 8.45
CA LEU A 128 4.91 6.74 8.74
C LEU A 128 5.77 6.51 10.00
N ALA A 129 6.84 7.29 10.19
CA ALA A 129 7.62 7.22 11.43
C ALA A 129 6.78 7.57 12.66
N MET A 130 5.98 8.64 12.57
CA MET A 130 5.04 9.01 13.63
C MET A 130 4.04 7.90 13.92
N ALA A 131 3.51 7.25 12.87
CA ALA A 131 2.59 6.14 13.05
C ALA A 131 3.26 4.97 13.78
N LYS A 132 4.51 4.63 13.46
CA LYS A 132 5.26 3.58 14.17
C LYS A 132 5.58 3.96 15.62
N ALA A 133 5.95 5.22 15.87
CA ALA A 133 6.19 5.70 17.23
C ALA A 133 4.92 5.64 18.09
N VAL A 134 3.77 6.07 17.54
CA VAL A 134 2.47 6.00 18.24
C VAL A 134 2.02 4.55 18.42
N GLN A 135 2.25 3.66 17.45
CA GLN A 135 2.01 2.21 17.59
C GLN A 135 2.79 1.66 18.79
N ALA A 136 4.10 1.94 18.88
CA ALA A 136 4.94 1.49 19.98
C ALA A 136 4.49 2.05 21.34
N LEU A 137 4.07 3.32 21.39
CA LEU A 137 3.55 3.95 22.60
C LEU A 137 2.23 3.28 23.05
N GLN A 138 1.29 3.04 22.13
CA GLN A 138 0.02 2.36 22.43
C GLN A 138 0.24 0.90 22.87
N ALA A 139 1.21 0.22 22.27
CA ALA A 139 1.62 -1.12 22.65
C ALA A 139 2.45 -1.17 23.95
N LYS A 140 2.68 -0.01 24.61
CA LYS A 140 3.50 0.13 25.83
C LYS A 140 4.94 -0.37 25.68
N GLN A 141 5.45 -0.39 24.45
CA GLN A 141 6.86 -0.71 24.17
C GLN A 141 7.78 0.46 24.52
N VAL A 142 7.24 1.68 24.56
CA VAL A 142 7.93 2.90 24.98
C VAL A 142 7.04 3.73 25.90
N ASN A 143 7.65 4.55 26.76
CA ASN A 143 6.92 5.39 27.73
C ASN A 143 6.64 6.81 27.22
N ARG A 144 7.43 7.31 26.26
CA ARG A 144 7.30 8.67 25.72
C ARG A 144 7.84 8.75 24.29
N ILE A 145 7.27 9.66 23.51
CA ILE A 145 7.75 10.04 22.18
C ILE A 145 8.38 11.42 22.29
N ILE A 146 9.58 11.61 21.73
CA ILE A 146 10.23 12.92 21.66
C ILE A 146 10.20 13.39 20.21
N LEU A 147 9.51 14.50 19.97
CA LEU A 147 9.49 15.17 18.67
C LEU A 147 10.44 16.35 18.71
N THR A 148 11.47 16.27 17.91
CA THR A 148 12.44 17.34 17.73
C THR A 148 12.37 17.80 16.29
N ARG A 149 12.33 19.13 16.12
CA ARG A 149 12.60 19.77 14.84
C ARG A 149 13.98 20.41 15.00
N PRO A 150 14.93 20.18 14.08
CA PRO A 150 16.17 20.93 14.10
C PRO A 150 15.83 22.41 13.99
N ALA A 151 16.46 23.25 14.81
CA ALA A 151 16.46 24.69 14.57
C ALA A 151 17.14 24.90 13.21
N VAL A 152 16.39 25.38 12.23
CA VAL A 152 16.92 25.78 10.94
C VAL A 152 16.87 27.29 10.94
N GLU A 153 17.99 27.94 11.29
CA GLU A 153 18.17 29.38 11.09
C GLU A 153 18.16 29.65 9.59
N ALA A 154 17.02 30.12 9.09
CA ALA A 154 16.91 30.67 7.75
C ALA A 154 17.41 32.13 7.73
N GLY A 155 18.68 32.35 8.11
CA GLY A 155 19.40 33.58 7.78
C GLY A 155 19.20 34.82 8.66
N GLU A 156 18.54 34.75 9.81
CA GLU A 156 18.57 35.84 10.80
C GLU A 156 19.01 35.30 12.16
N ARG A 157 20.01 35.96 12.73
CA ARG A 157 20.67 35.60 14.00
C ARG A 157 19.65 35.49 15.13
N LEU A 158 19.69 34.40 15.87
CA LEU A 158 19.16 34.32 17.23
C LEU A 158 19.84 35.32 18.18
#